data_AF-A0AAJ0U4A7-F1
#
_entry.id   AF-A0AAJ0U4A7-F1
#
_cell.length_a   1.000
_cell.length_b   1.000
_cell.length_c   1.000
_cell.angle_alpha   90.00
_cell.angle_beta   90.00
_cell.angle_gamma   90.00
#
_symmetry.space_group_name_H-M   'P 1'
#
loop_
_entity.id
_entity.type
_entity.pdbx_description
1 polymer ?
#
loop_
_entity_poly.entity_id
_entity_poly.type
_entity_poly.pdbx_seq_one_letter_code
_entity_poly.pdbx_strand_id
1 'polypeptide(L)'
;MKICKVLKPLVSTYRIPEFEHKHLQVVQDGSSQLVAVDAVGCKPDDWVICVGSSAAREAAGSKAYPSDLTIVGIIDDWDPDAEH
;
A
#
# COMPACT_ATOMS: atom_id res chain seq x y z
N MET A 1 -7.38 -3.81 -8.43
CA MET A 1 -6.25 -4.13 -7.53
C MET A 1 -4.98 -4.11 -8.35
N LYS A 2 -3.83 -3.87 -7.71
CA LYS A 2 -2.51 -3.83 -8.34
C LYS A 2 -1.55 -4.70 -7.54
N ILE A 3 -0.59 -5.32 -8.24
CA ILE A 3 0.54 -5.98 -7.60
C ILE A 3 1.66 -4.94 -7.48
N CYS A 4 2.16 -4.75 -6.27
CA CYS A 4 3.27 -3.83 -6.03
C CYS A 4 4.34 -4.51 -5.19
N LYS A 5 5.59 -4.05 -5.31
CA LYS A 5 6.67 -4.45 -4.41
C LYS A 5 6.91 -3.37 -3.35
N VAL A 6 6.95 -3.73 -2.07
CA VAL A 6 7.26 -2.78 -1.00
C VAL A 6 8.74 -2.41 -1.06
N LEU A 7 9.04 -1.12 -1.11
CA LEU A 7 10.41 -0.61 -1.15
C LEU A 7 10.93 -0.25 0.25
N LYS A 8 10.16 0.56 0.98
CA LYS A 8 10.56 1.06 2.31
C LYS A 8 9.39 1.72 3.06
N PRO A 9 9.48 1.81 4.40
CA PRO A 9 8.58 2.64 5.18
C PRO A 9 8.66 4.12 4.79
N LEU A 10 7.54 4.83 4.89
CA LEU A 10 7.46 6.28 4.75
C LEU A 10 6.97 6.91 6.05
N VAL A 11 7.67 7.95 6.51
CA VAL A 11 7.31 8.71 7.71
C VAL A 11 6.89 10.11 7.30
N SER A 12 5.66 10.48 7.62
CA SER A 12 5.17 11.86 7.60
C SER A 12 4.91 12.32 9.03
N THR A 13 5.46 13.45 9.45
CA THR A 13 5.32 13.97 10.83
C THR A 13 4.33 15.12 10.96
N TYR A 14 3.91 15.73 9.84
CA TYR A 14 2.97 16.84 9.80
C TYR A 14 1.83 16.49 8.83
N ARG A 15 0.64 16.21 9.39
CA ARG A 15 -0.50 15.60 8.68
C ARG A 15 -1.78 16.34 9.03
N ILE A 16 -2.77 16.28 8.14
CA ILE A 16 -4.15 16.63 8.52
C ILE A 16 -4.66 15.61 9.56
N PRO A 17 -5.52 16.00 10.52
CA PRO A 17 -5.99 15.11 11.58
C PRO A 17 -6.61 13.80 11.06
N GLU A 18 -7.33 13.87 9.94
CA GLU A 18 -8.07 12.75 9.34
C GLU A 18 -7.16 11.67 8.74
N PHE A 19 -5.89 11.97 8.48
CA PHE A 19 -4.92 10.99 7.98
C PHE A 19 -4.28 10.16 9.11
N GLU A 20 -4.61 10.49 10.37
CA GLU A 20 -4.23 9.74 11.57
C GLU A 20 -2.72 9.38 11.61
N HIS A 21 -2.39 8.30 12.32
CA HIS A 21 -1.05 7.75 12.46
C HIS A 21 -0.93 6.37 11.81
N LYS A 22 -1.61 6.15 10.67
CA LYS A 22 -1.48 4.90 9.91
C LYS A 22 -0.07 4.73 9.35
N HIS A 23 0.37 3.47 9.27
CA HIS A 23 1.62 3.09 8.64
C HIS A 23 1.54 3.36 7.13
N LEU A 24 2.64 3.86 6.56
CA LEU A 24 2.76 4.17 5.15
C LEU A 24 3.97 3.46 4.58
N GLN A 25 3.83 2.92 3.37
CA GLN A 25 4.89 2.27 2.63
C GLN A 25 5.08 2.97 1.29
N VAL A 26 6.32 3.12 0.85
CA VAL A 26 6.62 3.35 -0.56
C VAL A 26 6.56 2.01 -1.28
N VAL A 27 5.75 1.92 -2.32
CA VAL A 27 5.60 0.71 -3.15
C VAL A 27 5.94 1.00 -4.61
N GLN A 28 6.46 -0.01 -5.30
CA GLN A 28 6.81 0.05 -6.72
C GLN A 28 5.71 -0.61 -7.56
N ASP A 29 5.20 0.12 -8.55
CA ASP A 29 4.25 -0.33 -9.57
C ASP A 29 4.88 -0.09 -10.96
N GLY A 30 5.47 -1.13 -11.56
CA GLY A 30 6.26 -1.01 -12.77
C GLY A 30 7.44 -0.06 -12.58
N SER A 31 7.48 1.06 -13.31
CA SER A 31 8.49 2.13 -13.17
C SER A 31 8.10 3.23 -12.17
N SER A 32 6.86 3.22 -11.65
CA SER A 32 6.35 4.28 -10.79
C SER A 32 6.45 3.94 -9.31
N GLN A 33 6.78 4.94 -8.49
CA GLN A 33 6.71 4.84 -7.04
C GLN A 33 5.42 5.48 -6.53
N LEU A 34 4.71 4.74 -5.68
CA LEU A 34 3.46 5.15 -5.06
C LEU A 34 3.59 5.08 -3.53
N VAL A 35 2.69 5.77 -2.83
CA VAL A 35 2.56 5.66 -1.36
C VAL A 35 1.28 4.90 -1.07
N ALA A 36 1.37 3.84 -0.28
CA ALA A 36 0.22 3.06 0.13
C ALA A 36 0.09 3.05 1.66
N VAL A 37 -1.16 3.09 2.15
CA VAL A 37 -1.46 2.80 3.55
C VAL A 37 -1.23 1.32 3.81
N ASP A 38 -0.54 1.00 4.89
CA ASP A 38 -0.29 -0.38 5.31
C ASP A 38 -1.22 -0.76 6.46
N ALA A 39 -2.25 -1.54 6.12
CA ALA A 39 -3.19 -2.10 7.07
C ALA A 39 -2.84 -3.54 7.49
N VAL A 40 -1.73 -4.09 6.97
CA VAL A 40 -1.40 -5.52 7.06
C VAL A 40 -0.14 -5.76 7.89
N GLY A 41 0.84 -4.86 7.83
CA GLY A 41 2.14 -4.99 8.49
C GLY A 41 3.23 -5.54 7.56
N CYS A 42 3.34 -4.96 6.37
CA CYS A 42 4.30 -5.38 5.36
C CYS A 42 5.73 -4.90 5.67
N LYS A 43 6.71 -5.58 5.11
CA LYS A 43 8.14 -5.21 5.17
C LYS A 43 8.70 -4.95 3.77
N PRO A 44 9.87 -4.29 3.66
CA PRO A 44 10.60 -4.19 2.40
C PRO A 44 10.76 -5.55 1.73
N ASP A 45 10.67 -5.54 0.41
CA ASP A 45 10.71 -6.69 -0.49
C ASP A 45 9.47 -7.59 -0.54
N ASP A 46 8.46 -7.37 0.31
CA ASP A 46 7.17 -8.06 0.16
C ASP A 46 6.49 -7.66 -1.17
N TRP A 47 5.96 -8.66 -1.87
CA TRP A 47 4.99 -8.47 -2.93
C TRP A 47 3.60 -8.35 -2.32
N VAL A 48 2.83 -7.35 -2.72
CA VAL A 48 1.57 -6.98 -2.07
C VAL A 48 0.46 -6.69 -3.07
N ILE A 49 -0.77 -6.92 -2.63
CA ILE A 49 -1.98 -6.49 -3.32
C ILE A 49 -2.38 -5.12 -2.77
N CYS A 50 -2.42 -4.13 -3.65
CA CYS A 50 -2.93 -2.79 -3.35
C CYS A 50 -4.34 -2.61 -3.95
N VAL A 51 -5.26 -2.05 -3.17
CA VAL A 51 -6.56 -1.57 -3.64
C VAL A 51 -6.50 -0.05 -3.76
N GLY A 52 -7.00 0.49 -4.87
CA GLY A 52 -7.00 1.93 -5.14
C GLY A 52 -8.39 2.54 -5.17
N SER A 53 -8.45 3.86 -5.43
CA SER A 53 -9.69 4.62 -5.58
C SER A 53 -10.56 4.58 -4.30
N SER A 54 -11.88 4.73 -4.43
CA SER A 54 -12.82 4.84 -3.31
C SER A 54 -12.77 3.65 -2.33
N ALA A 55 -12.42 2.45 -2.80
CA ALA A 55 -12.31 1.23 -2.00
C ALA A 55 -11.11 1.25 -1.04
N ALA A 56 -10.07 2.04 -1.33
CA ALA A 56 -8.89 2.15 -0.48
C ALA A 56 -9.21 2.70 0.91
N ARG A 57 -10.25 3.53 1.02
CA ARG A 57 -10.72 4.10 2.29
C ARG A 57 -11.28 3.02 3.21
N GLU A 58 -12.15 2.16 2.66
CA GLU A 58 -12.69 1.01 3.40
C GLU A 58 -11.58 0.04 3.81
N ALA A 59 -10.64 -0.25 2.91
CA ALA A 59 -9.45 -1.05 3.22
C ALA A 59 -8.54 -0.42 4.29
N ALA A 60 -8.48 0.90 4.38
CA ALA A 60 -7.74 1.62 5.43
C ALA A 60 -8.48 1.61 6.80
N GLY A 61 -9.69 1.05 6.83
CA GLY A 61 -10.52 0.86 8.03
C GLY A 61 -11.66 1.86 8.18
N SER A 62 -11.83 2.84 7.28
CA SER A 62 -12.93 3.81 7.36
C SER A 62 -13.23 4.49 6.03
N LYS A 63 -14.51 4.59 5.65
CA LYS A 63 -14.97 5.34 4.46
C LYS A 63 -14.58 6.82 4.47
N ALA A 64 -14.34 7.39 5.65
CA ALA A 64 -13.93 8.77 5.83
C ALA A 64 -12.40 8.97 5.75
N TYR A 65 -11.61 7.90 5.84
CA TYR A 65 -10.15 8.00 5.80
C TYR A 65 -9.70 8.46 4.41
N PRO A 66 -8.80 9.46 4.29
CA PRO A 66 -8.40 10.01 2.99
C PRO A 66 -7.28 9.18 2.34
N SER A 67 -7.56 7.90 2.04
CA SER A 67 -6.68 7.02 1.25
C SER A 67 -7.21 6.85 -0.17
N ASP A 68 -6.31 6.85 -1.14
CA ASP A 68 -6.55 6.44 -2.53
C ASP A 68 -5.77 5.17 -2.91
N LEU A 69 -4.92 4.64 -2.02
CA LEU A 69 -4.17 3.40 -2.18
C LEU A 69 -3.87 2.74 -0.82
N THR A 70 -4.34 1.50 -0.64
CA THR A 70 -4.13 0.74 0.61
C THR A 70 -3.72 -0.70 0.31
N ILE A 71 -2.75 -1.22 1.06
CA ILE A 71 -2.31 -2.61 1.00
C ILE A 71 -3.36 -3.49 1.72
N VAL A 72 -3.82 -4.54 1.05
CA VAL A 72 -4.85 -5.46 1.57
C VAL A 72 -4.34 -6.89 1.76
N GLY A 73 -3.14 -7.22 1.29
CA GLY A 73 -2.54 -8.54 1.50
C GLY A 73 -1.11 -8.63 0.99
N ILE A 74 -0.37 -9.58 1.55
CA ILE A 74 0.96 -10.02 1.09
C ILE A 74 0.74 -11.21 0.16
N ILE A 75 1.52 -11.30 -0.90
CA ILE A 75 1.48 -12.39 -1.87
C ILE A 75 2.54 -13.41 -1.49
N ASP A 76 2.13 -14.66 -1.28
CA ASP A 76 3.02 -15.72 -0.79
C ASP A 76 4.01 -16.21 -1.85
N ASP A 77 3.58 -16.30 -3.11
CA ASP A 77 4.39 -16.77 -4.23
C ASP A 77 4.10 -15.92 -5.47
N TRP A 78 5.08 -15.07 -5.83
CA TRP A 78 5.00 -14.20 -6.99
C TRP A 78 6.39 -13.99 -7.59
N ASP A 79 6.53 -14.43 -8.84
CA ASP A 79 7.70 -14.19 -9.66
C ASP A 79 7.31 -13.29 -10.85
N PRO A 80 7.75 -12.03 -10.90
CA PRO A 80 7.44 -11.12 -12.00
C PRO A 80 8.05 -11.56 -13.34
N ASP A 81 9.06 -12.45 -13.32
CA ASP A 81 9.79 -12.91 -14.50
C ASP A 81 9.38 -14.33 -14.93
N ALA A 82 8.41 -14.96 -14.27
CA ALA A 82 7.93 -16.28 -14.65
C ALA A 82 7.26 -16.24 -16.04
N GLU A 83 7.89 -16.90 -17.01
CA GLU A 83 7.31 -17.12 -18.34
C GLU A 83 6.02 -17.94 -18.21
N HIS A 84 4.93 -17.42 -18.77
CA HIS A 84 3.64 -18.10 -18.86
C HIS A 84 3.53 -18.93 -20.14
#